data_AF-A0A258RCR5-F1
#
_entry.id   AF-A0A258RCR5-F1
#
_cell.length_a   1.000
_cell.length_b   1.000
_cell.length_c   1.000
_cell.angle_alpha   90.00
_cell.angle_beta   90.00
_cell.angle_gamma   90.00
#
_symmetry.space_group_name_H-M   'P 1'
#
loop_
_entity.id
_entity.type
_entity.pdbx_description
1 polymer ?
#
loop_
_entity_poly.entity_id
_entity_poly.type
_entity_poly.pdbx_seq_one_letter_code
_entity_poly.pdbx_strand_id
1 'polypeptide(L)'
;IQSTQAWMDALGARVDAGDSGTDWVAQVCLLKNHATQTMQHCADAAVQILGAMGYMRGTVSERVYREVKVMMIGGGAEEIMKELAARQWAL
;
A
#
# COMPACT_ATOMS: atom_id res chain seq x y z
N ILE A 1 -5.81 6.42 -4.81
CA ILE A 1 -4.86 6.27 -5.96
C ILE A 1 -4.01 7.53 -6.12
N GLN A 2 -4.58 8.71 -6.39
CA GLN A 2 -3.78 9.93 -6.66
C GLN A 2 -2.85 10.34 -5.50
N SER A 3 -3.30 10.25 -4.25
CA SER A 3 -2.45 10.53 -3.09
C SER A 3 -1.27 9.55 -2.96
N THR A 4 -1.50 8.26 -3.23
CA THR A 4 -0.45 7.24 -3.26
C THR A 4 0.58 7.52 -4.34
N GLN A 5 0.12 7.87 -5.55
CA GLN A 5 0.98 8.20 -6.67
C GLN A 5 1.85 9.42 -6.35
N ALA A 6 1.23 10.51 -5.89
CA ALA A 6 1.95 11.72 -5.53
C ALA A 6 3.02 11.50 -4.44
N TRP A 7 2.71 10.68 -3.43
CA TRP A 7 3.67 10.36 -2.37
C TRP A 7 4.81 9.45 -2.86
N MET A 8 4.50 8.46 -3.71
CA MET A 8 5.50 7.62 -4.36
C MET A 8 6.45 8.45 -5.23
N ASP A 9 5.92 9.36 -6.04
CA ASP A 9 6.73 10.23 -6.91
C ASP A 9 7.63 11.17 -6.07
N ALA A 10 7.10 11.72 -4.98
CA ALA A 10 7.86 12.57 -4.08
C ALA A 10 9.01 11.83 -3.38
N LEU A 11 8.77 10.58 -2.91
CA LEU A 11 9.83 9.76 -2.31
C LEU A 11 10.83 9.22 -3.34
N GLY A 12 10.36 8.93 -4.56
CA GLY A 12 11.19 8.56 -5.70
C GLY A 12 12.19 9.65 -6.05
N ALA A 13 11.71 10.90 -6.21
CA ALA A 13 12.59 12.04 -6.47
C ALA A 13 13.63 12.27 -5.37
N ARG A 14 13.27 12.02 -4.09
CA ARG A 14 14.21 12.12 -2.97
C ARG A 14 15.31 11.07 -3.03
N VAL A 15 14.96 9.79 -3.27
CA VAL A 15 15.98 8.73 -3.35
C VAL A 15 16.88 8.88 -4.57
N ASP A 16 16.34 9.34 -5.70
CA ASP A 16 17.12 9.67 -6.91
C ASP A 16 18.12 10.82 -6.66
N ALA A 17 17.76 11.76 -5.78
CA ALA A 17 18.65 12.81 -5.30
C ALA A 17 19.66 12.34 -4.23
N GLY A 18 19.66 11.05 -3.88
CA GLY A 18 20.58 10.42 -2.92
C GLY A 18 20.08 10.38 -1.48
N ASP A 19 18.83 10.75 -1.21
CA ASP A 19 18.26 10.64 0.13
C ASP A 19 18.04 9.18 0.52
N SER A 20 18.71 8.76 1.59
CA SER A 20 18.61 7.45 2.21
C SER A 20 18.55 7.56 3.73
N GLY A 21 18.14 8.73 4.23
CA GLY A 21 18.06 9.02 5.66
C GLY A 21 16.95 8.23 6.37
N THR A 22 16.98 8.24 7.70
CA THR A 22 15.98 7.55 8.54
C THR A 22 14.55 8.02 8.27
N ASP A 23 14.36 9.32 7.99
CA ASP A 23 13.06 9.88 7.59
C ASP A 23 12.55 9.25 6.29
N TRP A 24 13.41 9.10 5.28
CA TRP A 24 13.02 8.47 4.02
C TRP A 24 12.56 7.03 4.25
N VAL A 25 13.30 6.26 5.07
CA VAL A 25 12.91 4.88 5.43
C VAL A 25 11.54 4.87 6.12
N ALA A 26 11.31 5.76 7.09
CA ALA A 26 10.04 5.86 7.79
C ALA A 26 8.87 6.17 6.85
N GLN A 27 9.08 7.11 5.92
CA GLN A 27 8.06 7.47 4.93
C GLN A 27 7.77 6.35 3.94
N VAL A 28 8.78 5.57 3.51
CA VAL A 28 8.56 4.39 2.66
C VAL A 28 7.72 3.34 3.38
N CYS A 29 7.98 3.10 4.68
CA CYS A 29 7.17 2.18 5.48
C CYS A 29 5.69 2.60 5.51
N LEU A 30 5.42 3.88 5.77
CA LEU A 30 4.04 4.38 5.77
C LEU A 30 3.42 4.43 4.37
N LEU A 31 4.19 4.76 3.33
CA LEU A 31 3.73 4.73 1.95
C LEU A 31 3.30 3.31 1.55
N LYS A 32 4.04 2.27 1.94
CA LYS A 32 3.65 0.87 1.67
C LYS A 32 2.29 0.55 2.28
N ASN A 33 2.05 0.99 3.52
CA ASN A 33 0.75 0.83 4.17
C ASN A 33 -0.35 1.58 3.41
N HIS A 34 -0.13 2.86 3.12
CA HIS A 34 -1.09 3.69 2.38
C HIS A 34 -1.41 3.12 0.98
N ALA A 35 -0.42 2.59 0.28
CA ALA A 35 -0.57 1.99 -1.04
C ALA A 35 -1.40 0.69 -0.98
N THR A 36 -1.09 -0.20 -0.04
CA THR A 36 -1.80 -1.48 0.09
C THR A 36 -3.23 -1.31 0.63
N GLN A 37 -3.47 -0.33 1.51
CA GLN A 37 -4.82 0.07 1.93
C GLN A 37 -5.62 0.70 0.79
N THR A 38 -4.98 1.53 -0.04
CA THR A 38 -5.61 2.07 -1.25
C THR A 38 -6.02 0.94 -2.20
N MET A 39 -5.16 -0.07 -2.36
CA MET A 39 -5.46 -1.22 -3.21
C MET A 39 -6.63 -2.05 -2.66
N GLN A 40 -6.69 -2.29 -1.35
CA GLN A 40 -7.83 -2.95 -0.68
C GLN A 40 -9.13 -2.17 -0.94
N HIS A 41 -9.12 -0.87 -0.68
CA HIS A 41 -10.29 -0.02 -0.91
C HIS A 41 -10.81 -0.12 -2.36
N CYS A 42 -9.91 -0.08 -3.35
CA CYS A 42 -10.30 -0.20 -4.75
C CYS A 42 -10.84 -1.59 -5.09
N ALA A 43 -10.24 -2.66 -4.57
CA ALA A 43 -10.72 -4.03 -4.79
C ALA A 43 -12.11 -4.25 -4.17
N ASP A 44 -12.31 -3.77 -2.94
CA ASP A 44 -13.60 -3.84 -2.23
C ASP A 44 -14.68 -3.08 -2.99
N ALA A 45 -14.37 -1.86 -3.42
CA ALA A 45 -15.29 -1.06 -4.21
C ALA A 45 -15.66 -1.74 -5.53
N ALA A 46 -14.69 -2.37 -6.22
CA ALA A 46 -14.95 -3.09 -7.46
C ALA A 46 -15.91 -4.28 -7.24
N VAL A 47 -15.70 -5.08 -6.19
CA VAL A 47 -16.62 -6.17 -5.82
C VAL A 47 -18.00 -5.61 -5.51
N GLN A 48 -18.08 -4.55 -4.71
CA GLN A 48 -19.36 -3.95 -4.30
C GLN A 48 -20.16 -3.39 -5.49
N ILE A 49 -19.50 -2.69 -6.43
CA ILE A 49 -20.13 -2.12 -7.62
C ILE A 49 -20.68 -3.21 -8.54
N LEU A 50 -19.95 -4.32 -8.68
CA LEU A 50 -20.35 -5.46 -9.51
C LEU A 50 -21.35 -6.40 -8.81
N GLY A 51 -21.64 -6.17 -7.52
CA GLY A 51 -22.53 -7.00 -6.72
C GLY A 51 -22.06 -8.46 -6.62
N ALA A 52 -22.98 -9.42 -6.63
CA ALA A 52 -22.66 -10.84 -6.53
C ALA A 52 -21.68 -11.30 -7.61
N MET A 53 -21.81 -10.75 -8.84
CA MET A 53 -20.90 -11.05 -9.95
C MET A 53 -19.45 -10.69 -9.63
N GLY A 54 -19.22 -9.60 -8.89
CA GLY A 54 -17.89 -9.16 -8.49
C GLY A 54 -17.13 -10.16 -7.61
N TYR A 55 -17.84 -11.09 -6.97
CA TYR A 55 -17.29 -12.12 -6.09
C TYR A 55 -17.27 -13.52 -6.75
N MET A 56 -17.80 -13.65 -7.98
CA MET A 56 -17.87 -14.94 -8.65
C MET A 56 -16.46 -15.38 -9.10
N ARG A 57 -16.17 -16.66 -8.88
CA ARG A 57 -14.88 -17.24 -9.30
C ARG A 57 -14.69 -17.09 -10.81
N GLY A 58 -13.54 -16.57 -11.21
CA GLY A 58 -13.17 -16.35 -12.60
C GLY A 58 -13.32 -14.91 -13.08
N THR A 59 -13.88 -14.01 -12.27
CA THR A 59 -13.83 -12.57 -12.58
C THR A 59 -12.42 -12.00 -12.38
N VAL A 60 -12.26 -10.70 -12.60
CA VAL A 60 -11.01 -10.01 -12.26
C VAL A 60 -11.09 -9.45 -10.83
N SER A 61 -12.26 -8.95 -10.43
CA SER A 61 -12.47 -8.33 -9.13
C SER A 61 -12.24 -9.29 -7.96
N GLU A 62 -12.73 -10.53 -8.04
CA GLU A 62 -12.52 -11.51 -6.95
C GLU A 62 -11.06 -11.97 -6.88
N ARG A 63 -10.35 -12.05 -8.02
CA ARG A 63 -8.93 -12.38 -8.05
C ARG A 63 -8.11 -11.27 -7.41
N VAL A 64 -8.32 -10.03 -7.85
CA VAL A 64 -7.61 -8.85 -7.30
C VAL A 64 -7.90 -8.71 -5.81
N TYR A 65 -9.16 -8.86 -5.37
CA TYR A 65 -9.55 -8.83 -3.96
C TYR A 65 -8.75 -9.84 -3.10
N ARG A 66 -8.52 -11.05 -3.60
CA ARG A 66 -7.68 -12.06 -2.90
C ARG A 66 -6.20 -11.72 -2.93
N GLU A 67 -5.70 -11.21 -4.05
CA GLU A 67 -4.28 -10.85 -4.24
C GLU A 67 -3.87 -9.67 -3.34
N VAL A 68 -4.77 -8.73 -3.05
CA VAL A 68 -4.48 -7.61 -2.14
C VAL A 68 -3.89 -8.07 -0.82
N LYS A 69 -4.40 -9.18 -0.26
CA LYS A 69 -3.98 -9.63 1.07
C LYS A 69 -2.50 -10.04 1.10
N VAL A 70 -1.99 -10.63 0.01
CA VAL A 70 -0.57 -11.01 -0.06
C VAL A 70 0.32 -9.78 -0.10
N MET A 71 -0.10 -8.71 -0.78
CA MET A 71 0.65 -7.45 -0.85
C MET A 71 0.62 -6.69 0.48
N MET A 72 -0.48 -6.77 1.23
CA MET A 72 -0.57 -6.19 2.57
C MET A 72 0.40 -6.86 3.55
N ILE A 73 0.74 -8.14 3.36
CA ILE A 73 1.64 -8.90 4.25
C ILE A 73 3.08 -8.86 3.73
N GLY A 74 3.25 -8.94 2.41
CA GLY A 74 4.55 -8.93 1.74
C GLY A 74 5.39 -7.71 2.09
N GLY A 75 6.69 -7.92 2.30
CA GLY A 75 7.62 -6.87 2.73
C GLY A 75 7.46 -6.44 4.20
N GLY A 76 6.41 -6.87 4.90
CA GLY A 76 6.13 -6.58 6.31
C GLY A 76 4.68 -6.15 6.51
N ALA A 77 4.00 -6.67 7.52
CA ALA A 77 2.61 -6.33 7.84
C ALA A 77 2.44 -4.84 8.22
N GLU A 78 1.20 -4.35 8.24
CA GLU A 78 0.90 -2.93 8.47
C GLU A 78 1.48 -2.43 9.80
N GLU A 79 1.31 -3.24 10.85
CA GLU A 79 1.77 -2.97 12.20
C GLU A 79 3.30 -2.93 12.28
N ILE A 80 3.97 -3.84 11.57
CA ILE A 80 5.44 -3.91 11.50
C ILE A 80 6.00 -2.67 10.80
N MET A 81 5.35 -2.20 9.73
CA MET A 81 5.74 -0.98 9.04
C MET A 81 5.54 0.27 9.89
N LYS A 82 4.43 0.34 10.65
CA LYS A 82 4.19 1.43 11.60
C LYS A 82 5.25 1.43 12.71
N GLU A 83 5.56 0.26 13.26
CA GLU A 83 6.59 0.11 14.30
C GLU A 83 7.97 0.52 13.77
N LEU A 84 8.35 0.06 12.57
CA LEU A 84 9.61 0.43 11.95
C LEU A 84 9.69 1.94 11.69
N ALA A 85 8.63 2.56 11.17
CA ALA A 85 8.57 4.00 10.95
C ALA A 85 8.73 4.79 12.26
N ALA A 86 8.04 4.38 13.33
CA ALA A 86 8.16 5.00 14.65
C ALA A 86 9.61 4.93 15.17
N ARG A 87 10.25 3.76 15.06
CA ARG A 87 11.66 3.59 15.45
C ARG A 87 12.61 4.49 14.66
N GLN A 88 12.39 4.65 13.35
CA GLN A 88 13.22 5.52 12.50
C GLN A 88 13.05 7.02 12.83
N TRP A 89 11.87 7.41 13.31
CA TRP A 89 11.60 8.76 13.80
C TRP A 89 11.91 8.98 15.29
N ALA A 90 12.41 7.96 15.98
CA ALA A 90 12.66 7.99 17.43
C ALA A 90 11.41 8.39 18.25
N LEU A 91 10.24 7.86 17.87
CA LEU A 91 8.96 7.97 18.58
C LEU A 91 8.67 6.77 19.49
#